data_AF-A0A3L7Q607-F1
#
_entry.id   AF-A0A3L7Q607-F1
#
_cell.length_a   1.000
_cell.length_b   1.000
_cell.length_c   1.000
_cell.angle_alpha   90.00
_cell.angle_beta   90.00
_cell.angle_gamma   90.00
#
_symmetry.space_group_name_H-M   'P 1'
#
loop_
_entity.id
_entity.type
_entity.pdbx_description
1 polymer ?
#
loop_
_entity_poly.entity_id
_entity_poly.type
_entity_poly.pdbx_seq_one_letter_code
_entity_poly.pdbx_strand_id
1 'polypeptide(L)'
;MLDVHRYPGPFLPKITPDRAAVLGEYGGLGLPVEGHTWLDKGNWGYRSFESKEALADAYEQLAYQLPAMIDKGLAAAIYTQTTDVEVEVNGLFTYDREVLKFEEKWMREANLRVYGPPPTFKTLVPTSEETAQEWRYIMHDANPVAFEQPGDNRDKFWSVGPGGFGNLNPPGSKVRTKWDTPDIWARRTFELKSIDDIQQIGLRIHYDEDTEVYLNGVKIAETHGYTVNYVVVPANAAAKGALKVGQNLLAVHTHQTGGGQYIDVGLVDIRYEK
;
A
#
# COMPACT_ATOMS: atom_id res chain seq x y z
N MET A 1 -22.92 9.64 -20.01
CA MET A 1 -22.14 9.11 -18.88
C MET A 1 -21.68 7.70 -19.24
N LEU A 2 -20.43 7.36 -18.97
CA LEU A 2 -19.91 5.99 -19.00
C LEU A 2 -19.62 5.62 -17.55
N ASP A 3 -20.46 4.76 -17.00
CA ASP A 3 -20.40 4.34 -15.60
C ASP A 3 -19.82 2.94 -15.49
N VAL A 4 -18.83 2.75 -14.60
CA VAL A 4 -18.24 1.45 -14.31
C VAL A 4 -18.23 1.20 -12.81
N HIS A 5 -18.62 0.00 -12.43
CA HIS A 5 -18.58 -0.49 -11.05
C HIS A 5 -17.50 -1.54 -10.97
N ARG A 6 -16.42 -1.26 -10.25
CA ARG A 6 -15.29 -2.20 -10.14
C ARG A 6 -14.66 -2.14 -8.77
N TYR A 7 -14.82 -3.23 -8.05
CA TYR A 7 -14.31 -3.42 -6.71
C TYR A 7 -12.96 -4.17 -6.69
N PRO A 8 -12.05 -3.86 -5.75
CA PRO A 8 -12.12 -2.72 -4.83
C PRO A 8 -11.73 -1.38 -5.49
N GLY A 9 -11.13 -1.40 -6.68
CA GLY A 9 -10.76 -0.19 -7.41
C GLY A 9 -9.61 0.61 -6.78
N PRO A 10 -9.51 1.93 -7.07
CA PRO A 10 -10.27 2.63 -8.10
C PRO A 10 -9.83 2.22 -9.52
N PHE A 11 -10.70 2.46 -10.52
CA PHE A 11 -10.39 2.23 -11.93
C PHE A 11 -10.77 3.46 -12.74
N LEU A 12 -9.90 3.86 -13.68
CA LEU A 12 -10.21 4.91 -14.64
C LEU A 12 -11.05 4.30 -15.78
N PRO A 13 -12.32 4.72 -15.97
CA PRO A 13 -13.10 4.29 -17.12
C PRO A 13 -12.48 4.83 -18.42
N LYS A 14 -12.79 4.21 -19.56
CA LYS A 14 -12.30 4.70 -20.85
C LYS A 14 -12.79 6.13 -21.08
N ILE A 15 -11.86 7.06 -21.28
CA ILE A 15 -12.15 8.45 -21.60
C ILE A 15 -12.67 8.54 -23.03
N THR A 16 -13.82 9.21 -23.19
CA THR A 16 -14.45 9.49 -24.48
C THR A 16 -14.87 10.95 -24.54
N PRO A 17 -14.80 11.61 -25.72
CA PRO A 17 -15.06 13.04 -25.84
C PRO A 17 -16.52 13.44 -25.56
N ASP A 18 -17.46 12.50 -25.64
CA ASP A 18 -18.91 12.73 -25.61
C ASP A 18 -19.60 12.26 -24.32
N ARG A 19 -18.87 11.62 -23.41
CA ARG A 19 -19.44 11.09 -22.16
C ARG A 19 -18.49 11.30 -20.98
N ALA A 20 -19.04 11.78 -19.86
CA ALA A 20 -18.36 11.80 -18.57
C ALA A 20 -17.97 10.38 -18.14
N ALA A 21 -16.69 10.17 -17.83
CA ALA A 21 -16.16 8.92 -17.28
C ALA A 21 -16.41 8.89 -15.77
N VAL A 22 -17.25 7.97 -15.31
CA VAL A 22 -17.68 7.85 -13.91
C VAL A 22 -17.28 6.48 -13.37
N LEU A 23 -16.57 6.48 -12.24
CA LEU A 23 -16.36 5.32 -11.41
C LEU A 23 -17.52 5.27 -10.41
N GLY A 24 -18.64 4.69 -10.84
CA GLY A 24 -19.90 4.73 -10.10
C GLY A 24 -19.90 3.94 -8.81
N GLU A 25 -19.01 2.95 -8.70
CA GLU A 25 -18.79 2.23 -7.44
C GLU A 25 -17.34 1.72 -7.38
N TYR A 26 -16.68 2.04 -6.28
CA TYR A 26 -15.40 1.46 -5.85
C TYR A 26 -15.36 1.34 -4.32
N GLY A 27 -14.32 0.71 -3.79
CA GLY A 27 -14.16 0.45 -2.37
C GLY A 27 -14.67 -0.94 -2.01
N GLY A 28 -15.74 -1.01 -1.23
CA GLY A 28 -16.27 -2.29 -0.76
C GLY A 28 -15.39 -2.94 0.31
N LEU A 29 -14.72 -2.11 1.11
CA LEU A 29 -13.84 -2.52 2.20
C LEU A 29 -14.66 -2.90 3.44
N GLY A 30 -14.73 -4.20 3.74
CA GLY A 30 -15.55 -4.79 4.78
C GLY A 30 -14.86 -4.87 6.14
N LEU A 31 -15.55 -4.47 7.19
CA LEU A 31 -15.12 -4.68 8.58
C LEU A 31 -16.35 -5.08 9.41
N PRO A 32 -16.52 -6.37 9.76
CA PRO A 32 -17.58 -6.77 10.68
C PRO A 32 -17.29 -6.21 12.07
N VAL A 33 -18.28 -5.58 12.68
CA VAL A 33 -18.19 -5.05 14.05
C VAL A 33 -19.13 -5.87 14.93
N GLU A 34 -18.56 -6.62 15.88
CA GLU A 34 -19.33 -7.50 16.77
C GLU A 34 -20.46 -6.73 17.48
N GLY A 35 -21.65 -7.33 17.53
CA GLY A 35 -22.85 -6.71 18.11
C GLY A 35 -23.59 -5.72 17.19
N HIS A 36 -22.98 -5.33 16.06
CA HIS A 36 -23.53 -4.32 15.14
C HIS A 36 -23.75 -4.85 13.70
N THR A 37 -23.83 -6.18 13.54
CA THR A 37 -24.06 -6.89 12.26
C THR A 37 -25.48 -7.46 12.16
N TRP A 38 -26.00 -7.66 10.95
CA TRP A 38 -27.30 -8.33 10.75
C TRP A 38 -27.27 -9.80 11.18
N LEU A 39 -26.19 -10.52 10.87
CA LEU A 39 -25.91 -11.89 11.33
C LEU A 39 -24.55 -11.93 12.03
N ASP A 40 -24.40 -12.80 13.01
CA ASP A 40 -23.13 -13.00 13.74
C ASP A 40 -22.01 -13.55 12.84
N LYS A 41 -22.35 -14.20 11.70
CA LYS A 41 -21.41 -14.89 10.81
C LYS A 41 -21.85 -14.75 9.35
N GLY A 42 -20.91 -15.01 8.44
CA GLY A 42 -21.16 -14.94 6.99
C GLY A 42 -21.15 -13.52 6.42
N ASN A 43 -20.64 -12.56 7.20
CA ASN A 43 -20.45 -11.19 6.75
C ASN A 43 -19.34 -11.11 5.71
N TRP A 44 -19.53 -10.28 4.69
CA TRP A 44 -18.59 -10.14 3.59
C TRP A 44 -18.39 -8.68 3.18
N GLY A 45 -17.25 -8.44 2.54
CA GLY A 45 -16.96 -7.26 1.74
C GLY A 45 -16.11 -7.69 0.55
N TYR A 46 -15.92 -6.82 -0.43
CA TYR A 46 -15.05 -7.11 -1.57
C TYR A 46 -13.58 -7.25 -1.16
N ARG A 47 -13.21 -6.65 -0.02
CA ARG A 47 -11.98 -6.95 0.73
C ARG A 47 -12.29 -6.81 2.23
N SER A 48 -11.94 -7.81 3.03
CA SER A 48 -12.24 -7.82 4.47
C SER A 48 -11.03 -7.42 5.32
N PHE A 49 -11.29 -6.76 6.44
CA PHE A 49 -10.30 -6.30 7.41
C PHE A 49 -10.71 -6.69 8.83
N GLU A 50 -9.73 -6.80 9.72
CA GLU A 50 -9.93 -7.19 11.12
C GLU A 50 -9.90 -6.01 12.10
N SER A 51 -9.47 -4.83 11.64
CA SER A 51 -9.36 -3.63 12.48
C SER A 51 -9.74 -2.35 11.74
N LYS A 52 -10.11 -1.31 12.51
CA LYS A 52 -10.41 0.03 11.97
C LYS A 52 -9.17 0.67 11.35
N GLU A 53 -8.00 0.39 11.89
CA GLU A 53 -6.71 0.89 11.41
C GLU A 53 -6.40 0.31 10.02
N ALA A 54 -6.52 -1.02 9.86
CA ALA A 54 -6.28 -1.67 8.57
C ALA A 54 -7.31 -1.23 7.51
N LEU A 55 -8.57 -1.03 7.92
CA LEU A 55 -9.62 -0.47 7.06
C LEU A 55 -9.29 0.96 6.61
N ALA A 56 -8.83 1.81 7.53
CA ALA A 56 -8.45 3.19 7.24
C ALA A 56 -7.26 3.26 6.27
N ASP A 57 -6.21 2.47 6.52
CA ASP A 57 -5.04 2.39 5.63
C ASP A 57 -5.46 1.97 4.22
N ALA A 58 -6.32 0.96 4.09
CA ALA A 58 -6.82 0.50 2.79
C ALA A 58 -7.65 1.57 2.07
N TYR A 59 -8.53 2.29 2.79
CA TYR A 59 -9.29 3.40 2.21
C TYR A 59 -8.37 4.52 1.70
N GLU A 60 -7.34 4.89 2.47
CA GLU A 60 -6.38 5.92 2.06
C GLU A 60 -5.63 5.51 0.80
N GLN A 61 -5.23 4.24 0.67
CA GLN A 61 -4.63 3.71 -0.56
C GLN A 61 -5.54 3.85 -1.78
N LEU A 62 -6.87 3.71 -1.62
CA LEU A 62 -7.82 3.91 -2.72
C LEU A 62 -7.97 5.39 -3.06
N ALA A 63 -8.23 6.24 -2.06
CA ALA A 63 -8.45 7.67 -2.24
C ALA A 63 -7.22 8.36 -2.86
N TYR A 64 -6.02 7.93 -2.47
CA TYR A 64 -4.75 8.45 -2.94
C TYR A 64 -4.53 8.31 -4.45
N GLN A 65 -5.16 7.33 -5.10
CA GLN A 65 -5.04 7.11 -6.54
C GLN A 65 -5.94 8.05 -7.37
N LEU A 66 -6.96 8.66 -6.76
CA LEU A 66 -7.97 9.44 -7.47
C LEU A 66 -7.43 10.72 -8.14
N PRO A 67 -6.55 11.55 -7.51
CA PRO A 67 -6.03 12.75 -8.16
C PRO A 67 -5.38 12.50 -9.53
N ALA A 68 -4.62 11.42 -9.67
CA ALA A 68 -4.00 11.06 -10.95
C ALA A 68 -5.03 10.58 -12.01
N MET A 69 -6.17 10.06 -11.57
CA MET A 69 -7.29 9.71 -12.46
C MET A 69 -8.10 10.94 -12.86
N ILE A 70 -8.29 11.89 -11.93
CA ILE A 70 -8.92 13.19 -12.18
C ILE A 70 -8.14 13.96 -13.24
N ASP A 71 -6.81 14.03 -13.11
CA ASP A 71 -5.92 14.64 -14.12
C ASP A 71 -6.08 14.03 -15.52
N LYS A 72 -6.38 12.72 -15.58
CA LYS A 72 -6.65 12.00 -16.83
C LYS A 72 -8.11 12.11 -17.32
N GLY A 73 -8.98 12.85 -16.64
CA GLY A 73 -10.36 13.10 -17.05
C GLY A 73 -11.43 12.26 -16.36
N LEU A 74 -11.13 11.64 -15.20
CA LEU A 74 -12.18 11.06 -14.35
C LEU A 74 -13.13 12.17 -13.87
N ALA A 75 -14.42 12.02 -14.16
CA ALA A 75 -15.42 13.04 -13.84
C ALA A 75 -16.07 12.85 -12.46
N ALA A 76 -16.19 11.61 -11.99
CA ALA A 76 -16.72 11.29 -10.66
C ALA A 76 -16.21 9.92 -10.18
N ALA A 77 -16.13 9.77 -8.85
CA ALA A 77 -15.86 8.52 -8.17
C ALA A 77 -16.78 8.40 -6.95
N ILE A 78 -17.47 7.28 -6.79
CA ILE A 78 -18.39 7.04 -5.67
C ILE A 78 -17.89 5.85 -4.86
N TYR A 79 -17.53 6.11 -3.60
CA TYR A 79 -17.14 5.07 -2.66
C TYR A 79 -18.39 4.39 -2.09
N THR A 80 -18.50 3.06 -2.27
CA THR A 80 -19.56 2.26 -1.66
C THR A 80 -19.13 1.85 -0.25
N GLN A 81 -19.98 1.89 0.77
CA GLN A 81 -21.35 2.42 0.85
C GLN A 81 -21.56 3.17 2.18
N THR A 82 -22.66 3.87 2.39
CA THR A 82 -22.85 4.68 3.61
C THR A 82 -23.06 3.84 4.87
N THR A 83 -23.72 2.69 4.77
CA THR A 83 -24.10 1.83 5.89
C THR A 83 -24.00 0.38 5.46
N ASP A 84 -23.69 -0.53 6.38
CA ASP A 84 -23.79 -1.96 6.09
C ASP A 84 -25.23 -2.34 5.67
N VAL A 85 -25.34 -3.30 4.76
CA VAL A 85 -26.63 -3.82 4.27
C VAL A 85 -26.64 -5.33 4.43
N GLU A 86 -27.50 -5.83 5.31
CA GLU A 86 -27.58 -7.24 5.68
C GLU A 86 -26.20 -7.79 6.06
N VAL A 87 -25.67 -8.75 5.28
CA VAL A 87 -24.35 -9.36 5.50
C VAL A 87 -23.22 -8.66 4.75
N GLU A 88 -23.50 -7.63 3.95
CA GLU A 88 -22.48 -6.80 3.28
C GLU A 88 -22.00 -5.69 4.23
N VAL A 89 -20.81 -5.87 4.82
CA VAL A 89 -20.30 -5.07 5.95
C VAL A 89 -19.25 -4.03 5.55
N ASN A 90 -19.37 -3.46 4.36
CA ASN A 90 -18.46 -2.46 3.79
C ASN A 90 -18.98 -1.01 3.87
N GLY A 91 -19.94 -0.76 4.76
CA GLY A 91 -20.47 0.56 5.04
C GLY A 91 -19.52 1.44 5.84
N LEU A 92 -19.65 2.77 5.70
CA LEU A 92 -19.03 3.74 6.61
C LEU A 92 -19.55 3.57 8.04
N PHE A 93 -20.85 3.30 8.18
CA PHE A 93 -21.51 2.95 9.43
C PHE A 93 -21.89 1.47 9.47
N THR A 94 -22.00 0.94 10.68
CA THR A 94 -22.57 -0.39 10.94
C THR A 94 -24.04 -0.51 10.52
N TYR A 95 -24.56 -1.74 10.53
CA TYR A 95 -25.91 -2.08 10.06
C TYR A 95 -27.01 -1.28 10.77
N ASP A 96 -26.87 -1.13 12.08
CA ASP A 96 -27.75 -0.36 12.97
C ASP A 96 -27.50 1.16 12.94
N ARG A 97 -26.45 1.62 12.23
CA ARG A 97 -26.02 3.01 12.13
C ARG A 97 -25.51 3.60 13.46
N GLU A 98 -25.13 2.76 14.42
CA GLU A 98 -24.65 3.23 15.73
C GLU A 98 -23.13 3.50 15.74
N VAL A 99 -22.35 2.78 14.94
CA VAL A 99 -20.88 2.88 14.94
C VAL A 99 -20.36 3.33 13.59
N LEU A 100 -19.69 4.49 13.58
CA LEU A 100 -18.84 4.91 12.45
C LEU A 100 -17.55 4.08 12.48
N LYS A 101 -17.23 3.43 11.35
CA LYS A 101 -16.06 2.53 11.22
C LYS A 101 -14.75 3.27 11.00
N PHE A 102 -14.81 4.57 10.70
CA PHE A 102 -13.67 5.45 10.50
C PHE A 102 -13.66 6.58 11.53
N GLU A 103 -12.50 7.18 11.75
CA GLU A 103 -12.42 8.43 12.50
C GLU A 103 -12.84 9.60 11.59
N GLU A 104 -13.76 10.44 12.07
CA GLU A 104 -14.43 11.47 11.26
C GLU A 104 -13.45 12.51 10.72
N LYS A 105 -12.54 13.01 11.57
CA LYS A 105 -11.57 14.04 11.18
C LYS A 105 -10.60 13.52 10.13
N TRP A 106 -10.05 12.33 10.34
CA TRP A 106 -9.18 11.63 9.41
C TRP A 106 -9.88 11.41 8.06
N MET A 107 -11.15 10.94 8.07
CA MET A 107 -11.91 10.70 6.84
C MET A 107 -12.14 12.00 6.06
N ARG A 108 -12.48 13.09 6.76
CA ARG A 108 -12.62 14.40 6.15
C ARG A 108 -11.31 14.86 5.50
N GLU A 109 -10.19 14.72 6.20
CA GLU A 109 -8.87 15.08 5.68
C GLU A 109 -8.48 14.22 4.46
N ALA A 110 -8.71 12.91 4.50
CA ALA A 110 -8.44 12.01 3.38
C ALA A 110 -9.24 12.40 2.12
N ASN A 111 -10.52 12.72 2.27
CA ASN A 111 -11.38 13.13 1.14
C ASN A 111 -11.03 14.50 0.59
N LEU A 112 -10.65 15.47 1.45
CA LEU A 112 -10.26 16.80 0.98
C LEU A 112 -9.01 16.76 0.09
N ARG A 113 -8.09 15.83 0.34
CA ARG A 113 -6.88 15.64 -0.50
C ARG A 113 -7.21 15.24 -1.93
N VAL A 114 -8.35 14.60 -2.19
CA VAL A 114 -8.79 14.19 -3.54
C VAL A 114 -9.00 15.40 -4.45
N TYR A 115 -9.43 16.54 -3.89
CA TYR A 115 -9.68 17.78 -4.64
C TYR A 115 -8.45 18.69 -4.76
N GLY A 116 -7.34 18.34 -4.10
CA GLY A 116 -6.08 19.05 -4.22
C GLY A 116 -5.32 18.70 -5.50
N PRO A 117 -4.25 19.44 -5.83
CA PRO A 117 -3.34 19.03 -6.89
C PRO A 117 -2.73 17.66 -6.54
N PRO A 118 -2.29 16.87 -7.55
CA PRO A 118 -1.60 15.61 -7.30
C PRO A 118 -0.40 15.82 -6.36
N PRO A 119 -0.17 14.90 -5.40
CA PRO A 119 0.96 15.01 -4.51
C PRO A 119 2.27 14.94 -5.30
N THR A 120 3.28 15.63 -4.78
CA THR A 120 4.66 15.50 -5.26
C THR A 120 5.44 14.52 -4.39
N PHE A 121 6.48 13.92 -4.96
CA PHE A 121 7.29 12.91 -4.27
C PHE A 121 8.72 13.35 -4.14
N LYS A 122 9.21 13.39 -2.90
CA LYS A 122 10.63 13.54 -2.62
C LYS A 122 11.19 12.19 -2.20
N THR A 123 12.18 11.68 -2.92
CA THR A 123 12.84 10.42 -2.56
C THR A 123 13.55 10.56 -1.22
N LEU A 124 13.23 9.66 -0.29
CA LEU A 124 13.92 9.47 0.98
C LEU A 124 14.92 8.32 0.89
N VAL A 125 14.49 7.20 0.32
CA VAL A 125 15.29 6.01 0.03
C VAL A 125 15.01 5.58 -1.40
N PRO A 126 16.01 5.60 -2.31
CA PRO A 126 15.78 5.24 -3.70
C PRO A 126 15.46 3.75 -3.87
N THR A 127 14.61 3.45 -4.84
CA THR A 127 14.45 2.12 -5.46
C THR A 127 15.65 1.78 -6.33
N SER A 128 15.72 0.53 -6.77
CA SER A 128 16.64 -0.01 -7.77
C SER A 128 16.14 0.16 -9.21
N GLU A 129 14.98 0.80 -9.40
CA GLU A 129 14.37 1.13 -10.71
C GLU A 129 15.38 1.76 -11.67
N GLU A 130 15.92 2.92 -11.30
CA GLU A 130 16.90 3.65 -12.11
C GLU A 130 18.32 3.11 -11.87
N THR A 131 18.80 3.27 -10.63
CA THR A 131 20.17 2.92 -10.21
C THR A 131 20.11 1.78 -9.21
N ALA A 132 20.92 0.74 -9.43
CA ALA A 132 20.97 -0.41 -8.53
C ALA A 132 21.29 0.00 -7.09
N GLN A 133 20.51 -0.51 -6.14
CA GLN A 133 20.74 -0.31 -4.71
C GLN A 133 21.19 -1.62 -4.09
N GLU A 134 22.22 -1.61 -3.25
CA GLU A 134 22.68 -2.81 -2.57
C GLU A 134 21.74 -3.19 -1.41
N TRP A 135 21.41 -4.49 -1.35
CA TRP A 135 20.59 -5.11 -0.33
C TRP A 135 21.29 -6.36 0.21
N ARG A 136 21.04 -6.66 1.48
CA ARG A 136 21.29 -7.99 2.06
C ARG A 136 20.03 -8.80 1.93
N TYR A 137 20.12 -10.04 1.48
CA TYR A 137 18.95 -10.88 1.27
C TYR A 137 19.21 -12.38 1.48
N ILE A 138 18.12 -13.10 1.71
CA ILE A 138 18.04 -14.57 1.73
C ILE A 138 16.73 -15.01 1.08
N MET A 139 16.77 -16.20 0.51
CA MET A 139 15.70 -16.76 -0.32
C MET A 139 15.35 -18.15 0.24
N HIS A 140 14.58 -18.17 1.32
CA HIS A 140 14.15 -19.40 1.99
C HIS A 140 12.80 -19.20 2.69
N ASP A 141 12.06 -20.29 2.83
CA ASP A 141 10.70 -20.34 3.40
C ASP A 141 10.65 -20.05 4.92
N ALA A 142 11.73 -20.32 5.65
CA ALA A 142 11.77 -20.01 7.09
C ALA A 142 11.77 -18.48 7.34
N ASN A 143 10.93 -17.98 8.24
CA ASN A 143 11.03 -16.59 8.70
C ASN A 143 12.35 -16.41 9.50
N PRO A 144 13.26 -15.52 9.08
CA PRO A 144 14.49 -15.27 9.81
C PRO A 144 14.16 -14.54 11.10
N VAL A 145 14.62 -15.07 12.22
CA VAL A 145 14.35 -14.50 13.55
C VAL A 145 14.70 -13.01 13.56
N ALA A 146 13.74 -12.14 13.87
CA ALA A 146 13.94 -10.69 14.04
C ALA A 146 14.59 -9.99 12.82
N PHE A 147 14.25 -10.43 11.61
CA PHE A 147 14.83 -9.88 10.38
C PHE A 147 14.55 -8.36 10.20
N GLU A 148 13.51 -7.86 10.83
CA GLU A 148 13.03 -6.49 10.80
C GLU A 148 13.71 -5.58 11.84
N GLN A 149 14.37 -6.15 12.87
CA GLN A 149 14.87 -5.41 14.01
C GLN A 149 16.21 -4.70 13.72
N PRO A 150 16.34 -3.39 14.03
CA PRO A 150 17.62 -2.71 13.95
C PRO A 150 18.60 -3.26 14.99
N GLY A 151 19.87 -3.44 14.58
CA GLY A 151 20.93 -3.98 15.45
C GLY A 151 21.06 -5.51 15.41
N ASP A 152 20.17 -6.22 14.73
CA ASP A 152 20.40 -7.61 14.39
C ASP A 152 21.48 -7.73 13.30
N ASN A 153 22.64 -8.26 13.67
CA ASN A 153 23.80 -8.41 12.77
C ASN A 153 23.92 -9.81 12.14
N ARG A 154 22.86 -10.65 12.18
CA ARG A 154 22.89 -11.99 11.55
C ARG A 154 22.86 -11.93 10.02
N ASP A 155 22.41 -10.81 9.47
CA ASP A 155 22.46 -10.51 8.04
C ASP A 155 23.88 -10.38 7.45
N LYS A 156 24.91 -10.33 8.29
CA LYS A 156 26.30 -10.41 7.83
C LYS A 156 26.59 -11.69 7.04
N PHE A 157 25.79 -12.73 7.24
CA PHE A 157 25.87 -13.99 6.51
C PHE A 157 24.89 -14.08 5.34
N TRP A 158 24.06 -13.07 5.14
CA TRP A 158 23.14 -13.02 4.02
C TRP A 158 23.89 -12.69 2.73
N SER A 159 23.28 -13.10 1.62
CA SER A 159 23.80 -12.73 0.31
C SER A 159 23.69 -11.21 0.12
N VAL A 160 24.56 -10.65 -0.70
CA VAL A 160 24.58 -9.23 -1.05
C VAL A 160 24.34 -9.09 -2.54
N GLY A 161 23.42 -8.23 -2.94
CA GLY A 161 23.10 -8.02 -4.33
C GLY A 161 22.23 -6.79 -4.58
N PRO A 162 22.13 -6.35 -5.84
CA PRO A 162 21.28 -5.23 -6.21
C PRO A 162 19.79 -5.56 -6.08
N GLY A 163 18.99 -4.63 -5.57
CA GLY A 163 17.52 -4.76 -5.54
C GLY A 163 16.89 -4.77 -6.94
N GLY A 164 15.59 -5.04 -7.02
CA GLY A 164 14.98 -5.58 -8.24
C GLY A 164 15.11 -7.10 -8.24
N PHE A 165 14.58 -7.72 -7.19
CA PHE A 165 14.58 -9.16 -7.02
C PHE A 165 13.44 -9.77 -7.81
N GLY A 166 13.68 -10.78 -8.62
CA GLY A 166 12.59 -11.44 -9.33
C GLY A 166 13.03 -12.51 -10.29
N ASN A 167 12.07 -13.01 -11.07
CA ASN A 167 12.27 -14.06 -12.06
C ASN A 167 11.71 -13.63 -13.42
N LEU A 168 12.36 -14.01 -14.52
CA LEU A 168 11.84 -13.87 -15.90
C LEU A 168 11.42 -12.47 -16.39
N ASN A 169 11.73 -11.38 -15.65
CA ASN A 169 11.37 -9.99 -15.98
C ASN A 169 9.86 -9.81 -16.30
N PRO A 170 8.95 -9.89 -15.31
CA PRO A 170 7.56 -9.52 -15.52
C PRO A 170 7.41 -8.08 -16.05
N PRO A 171 6.27 -7.70 -16.66
CA PRO A 171 6.05 -6.36 -17.20
C PRO A 171 6.46 -5.25 -16.21
N GLY A 172 7.12 -4.20 -16.72
CA GLY A 172 7.56 -3.05 -15.91
C GLY A 172 8.66 -3.36 -14.88
N SER A 173 9.16 -4.59 -14.81
CA SER A 173 10.22 -4.98 -13.89
C SER A 173 11.61 -4.81 -14.50
N LYS A 174 12.59 -4.65 -13.61
CA LYS A 174 14.01 -4.67 -13.96
C LYS A 174 14.70 -5.60 -12.98
N VAL A 175 14.80 -6.88 -13.35
CA VAL A 175 15.44 -7.89 -12.48
C VAL A 175 16.94 -7.68 -12.50
N ARG A 176 17.51 -7.44 -11.32
CA ARG A 176 18.96 -7.29 -11.11
C ARG A 176 19.54 -8.42 -10.26
N THR A 177 18.73 -9.01 -9.39
CA THR A 177 19.06 -10.23 -8.66
C THR A 177 17.96 -11.26 -8.88
N LYS A 178 18.35 -12.48 -9.29
CA LYS A 178 17.41 -13.56 -9.49
C LYS A 178 16.83 -14.00 -8.14
N TRP A 179 15.51 -14.05 -8.06
CA TRP A 179 14.75 -14.65 -6.97
C TRP A 179 13.77 -15.65 -7.58
N ASP A 180 13.83 -16.92 -7.18
CA ASP A 180 13.02 -18.01 -7.74
C ASP A 180 12.52 -19.00 -6.66
N THR A 181 12.42 -18.54 -5.41
CA THR A 181 11.89 -19.29 -4.25
C THR A 181 10.54 -18.71 -3.81
N PRO A 182 9.76 -19.42 -2.97
CA PRO A 182 8.51 -18.87 -2.43
C PRO A 182 8.70 -17.58 -1.63
N ASP A 183 9.81 -17.46 -0.90
CA ASP A 183 10.03 -16.32 -0.02
C ASP A 183 11.36 -15.64 -0.30
N ILE A 184 11.36 -14.32 -0.19
CA ILE A 184 12.56 -13.49 -0.07
C ILE A 184 12.45 -12.59 1.14
N TRP A 185 13.52 -12.54 1.91
CA TRP A 185 13.72 -11.56 2.98
C TRP A 185 14.88 -10.68 2.58
N ALA A 186 14.67 -9.38 2.54
CA ALA A 186 15.71 -8.43 2.20
C ALA A 186 15.73 -7.26 3.19
N ARG A 187 16.91 -6.73 3.44
CA ARG A 187 17.10 -5.57 4.30
C ARG A 187 18.24 -4.68 3.83
N ARG A 188 18.13 -3.42 4.20
CA ARG A 188 19.04 -2.36 3.80
C ARG A 188 19.06 -1.26 4.85
N THR A 189 20.25 -0.75 5.15
CA THR A 189 20.39 0.47 5.94
C THR A 189 20.43 1.71 5.07
N PHE A 190 19.97 2.84 5.63
CA PHE A 190 20.03 4.16 5.00
C PHE A 190 20.19 5.24 6.07
N GLU A 191 20.69 6.41 5.68
CA GLU A 191 20.94 7.53 6.60
C GLU A 191 19.99 8.70 6.31
N LEU A 192 19.36 9.26 7.34
CA LEU A 192 18.57 10.49 7.23
C LEU A 192 19.20 11.64 8.02
N LYS A 193 19.33 12.80 7.37
CA LYS A 193 19.88 14.01 8.00
C LYS A 193 18.87 14.75 8.89
N SER A 194 17.59 14.66 8.56
CA SER A 194 16.48 15.24 9.32
C SER A 194 15.20 14.50 8.96
N ILE A 195 14.24 14.51 9.88
CA ILE A 195 12.89 13.92 9.72
C ILE A 195 11.78 14.97 9.87
N ASP A 196 12.12 16.22 10.21
CA ASP A 196 11.15 17.24 10.62
C ASP A 196 10.28 17.73 9.46
N ASP A 197 10.84 17.76 8.25
CA ASP A 197 10.16 18.21 7.01
C ASP A 197 9.47 17.07 6.25
N ILE A 198 9.34 15.88 6.85
CA ILE A 198 8.61 14.76 6.23
C ILE A 198 7.12 14.95 6.49
N GLN A 199 6.31 15.07 5.44
CA GLN A 199 4.86 15.21 5.58
C GLN A 199 4.21 13.84 5.81
N GLN A 200 4.33 12.92 4.85
CA GLN A 200 3.79 11.57 4.90
C GLN A 200 4.76 10.59 4.24
N ILE A 201 4.99 9.44 4.87
CA ILE A 201 5.84 8.40 4.29
C ILE A 201 5.01 7.58 3.29
N GLY A 202 5.59 7.32 2.13
CA GLY A 202 5.08 6.38 1.14
C GLY A 202 6.14 5.40 0.69
N LEU A 203 5.70 4.25 0.20
CA LEU A 203 6.53 3.24 -0.42
C LEU A 203 6.48 3.43 -1.92
N ARG A 204 7.63 3.72 -2.52
CA ARG A 204 7.81 3.57 -3.96
C ARG A 204 8.12 2.09 -4.20
N ILE A 205 7.15 1.32 -4.69
CA ILE A 205 7.21 -0.14 -4.68
C ILE A 205 6.71 -0.77 -5.97
N HIS A 206 7.34 -1.86 -6.40
CA HIS A 206 6.81 -2.79 -7.40
C HIS A 206 6.93 -4.19 -6.80
N TYR A 207 5.79 -4.86 -6.64
CA TYR A 207 5.69 -6.15 -5.97
C TYR A 207 4.82 -7.14 -6.73
N ASP A 208 5.14 -8.42 -6.54
CA ASP A 208 4.48 -9.64 -7.01
C ASP A 208 5.08 -10.80 -6.14
N GLU A 209 4.44 -11.25 -5.05
CA GLU A 209 3.09 -10.92 -4.55
C GLU A 209 3.05 -10.36 -3.11
N ASP A 210 2.47 -11.11 -2.17
CA ASP A 210 2.17 -10.65 -0.81
C ASP A 210 3.43 -10.12 -0.13
N THR A 211 3.44 -8.81 0.17
CA THR A 211 4.64 -8.12 0.62
C THR A 211 4.40 -7.36 1.91
N GLU A 212 5.27 -7.57 2.89
CA GLU A 212 5.32 -6.82 4.14
C GLU A 212 6.57 -5.95 4.17
N VAL A 213 6.41 -4.68 4.54
CA VAL A 213 7.54 -3.73 4.65
C VAL A 213 7.63 -3.19 6.06
N TYR A 214 8.85 -3.19 6.59
CA TYR A 214 9.18 -2.80 7.94
C TYR A 214 10.22 -1.68 7.95
N LEU A 215 10.06 -0.77 8.90
CA LEU A 215 10.99 0.32 9.16
C LEU A 215 11.41 0.28 10.63
N ASN A 216 12.69 0.07 10.89
CA ASN A 216 13.24 -0.04 12.26
C ASN A 216 12.42 -0.97 13.18
N GLY A 217 11.98 -2.11 12.66
CA GLY A 217 11.22 -3.11 13.40
C GLY A 217 9.71 -2.89 13.44
N VAL A 218 9.20 -1.78 12.90
CA VAL A 218 7.77 -1.47 12.83
C VAL A 218 7.23 -1.83 11.44
N LYS A 219 6.17 -2.64 11.36
CA LYS A 219 5.49 -2.90 10.08
C LYS A 219 4.81 -1.61 9.60
N ILE A 220 5.20 -1.12 8.42
CA ILE A 220 4.72 0.17 7.87
C ILE A 220 3.78 0.00 6.67
N ALA A 221 3.78 -1.17 6.03
CA ALA A 221 2.84 -1.50 4.97
C ALA A 221 2.76 -3.00 4.75
N GLU A 222 1.62 -3.41 4.22
CA GLU A 222 1.35 -4.75 3.72
C GLU A 222 0.55 -4.61 2.42
N THR A 223 0.96 -5.35 1.39
CA THR A 223 0.33 -5.34 0.07
C THR A 223 0.02 -6.77 -0.37
N HIS A 224 -1.09 -6.94 -1.08
CA HIS A 224 -1.49 -8.23 -1.64
C HIS A 224 -1.65 -8.15 -3.16
N GLY A 225 -1.60 -9.31 -3.82
CA GLY A 225 -1.66 -9.43 -5.27
C GLY A 225 -0.38 -8.91 -5.92
N TYR A 226 -0.48 -8.25 -7.07
CA TYR A 226 0.69 -7.79 -7.82
C TYR A 226 0.47 -6.42 -8.46
N THR A 227 1.59 -5.80 -8.82
CA THR A 227 1.65 -4.59 -9.64
C THR A 227 2.42 -4.89 -10.92
N VAL A 228 2.10 -4.20 -12.02
CA VAL A 228 2.81 -4.34 -13.31
C VAL A 228 3.76 -3.17 -13.58
N ASN A 229 3.72 -2.19 -12.71
CA ASN A 229 4.67 -1.09 -12.62
C ASN A 229 4.77 -0.73 -11.15
N TYR A 230 5.95 -0.34 -10.77
CA TYR A 230 6.24 0.67 -9.78
C TYR A 230 5.07 1.67 -9.49
N VAL A 231 4.53 1.62 -8.27
CA VAL A 231 3.52 2.53 -7.71
C VAL A 231 4.05 3.30 -6.49
N VAL A 232 3.24 4.21 -5.95
CA VAL A 232 3.41 4.76 -4.60
C VAL A 232 2.25 4.32 -3.72
N VAL A 233 2.57 3.65 -2.60
CA VAL A 233 1.60 3.22 -1.59
C VAL A 233 1.84 4.03 -0.32
N PRO A 234 0.85 4.76 0.22
CA PRO A 234 0.99 5.40 1.53
C PRO A 234 1.35 4.38 2.62
N ALA A 235 2.33 4.70 3.46
CA ALA A 235 2.64 3.91 4.64
C ALA A 235 1.62 4.21 5.75
N ASN A 236 1.41 3.25 6.65
CA ASN A 236 0.51 3.41 7.78
C ASN A 236 0.98 4.50 8.76
N ALA A 237 0.09 4.88 9.68
CA ALA A 237 0.34 5.98 10.63
C ALA A 237 1.57 5.78 11.53
N ALA A 238 2.03 4.53 11.75
CA ALA A 238 3.18 4.23 12.58
C ALA A 238 4.53 4.57 11.92
N ALA A 239 4.56 4.67 10.58
CA ALA A 239 5.80 4.82 9.82
C ALA A 239 6.63 6.05 10.23
N LYS A 240 5.96 7.19 10.45
CA LYS A 240 6.67 8.44 10.80
C LYS A 240 7.32 8.36 12.18
N GLY A 241 6.68 7.69 13.14
CA GLY A 241 7.23 7.46 14.47
C GLY A 241 8.38 6.44 14.49
N ALA A 242 8.47 5.59 13.47
CA ALA A 242 9.54 4.60 13.34
C ALA A 242 10.87 5.19 12.81
N LEU A 243 10.84 6.34 12.11
CA LEU A 243 12.05 6.99 11.60
C LEU A 243 12.90 7.61 12.72
N LYS A 244 14.22 7.61 12.52
CA LYS A 244 15.18 8.35 13.35
C LYS A 244 16.15 9.15 12.49
N VAL A 245 16.71 10.23 13.06
CA VAL A 245 17.87 10.91 12.47
C VAL A 245 19.09 9.98 12.57
N GLY A 246 19.88 9.90 11.50
CA GLY A 246 20.97 8.96 11.33
C GLY A 246 20.53 7.65 10.67
N GLN A 247 21.14 6.55 11.10
CA GLN A 247 20.97 5.24 10.46
C GLN A 247 19.58 4.66 10.70
N ASN A 248 18.92 4.19 9.66
CA ASN A 248 17.64 3.48 9.70
C ASN A 248 17.78 2.14 8.98
N LEU A 249 16.88 1.19 9.28
CA LEU A 249 16.76 -0.10 8.62
C LEU A 249 15.41 -0.17 7.88
N LEU A 250 15.46 -0.43 6.58
CA LEU A 250 14.31 -0.86 5.78
C LEU A 250 14.42 -2.37 5.57
N ALA A 251 13.38 -3.11 5.92
CA ALA A 251 13.29 -4.54 5.71
C ALA A 251 12.01 -4.89 4.95
N VAL A 252 12.08 -5.89 4.09
CA VAL A 252 10.99 -6.35 3.25
C VAL A 252 10.95 -7.87 3.21
N HIS A 253 9.74 -8.39 3.29
CA HIS A 253 9.40 -9.78 3.02
C HIS A 253 8.45 -9.82 1.85
N THR A 254 8.68 -10.71 0.90
CA THR A 254 7.68 -11.02 -0.12
C THR A 254 7.49 -12.53 -0.21
N HIS A 255 6.23 -12.96 -0.16
CA HIS A 255 5.79 -14.32 -0.37
C HIS A 255 5.13 -14.45 -1.74
N GLN A 256 5.62 -15.40 -2.55
CA GLN A 256 5.13 -15.72 -3.87
C GLN A 256 4.16 -16.91 -3.80
N THR A 257 2.93 -16.74 -4.27
CA THR A 257 1.93 -17.80 -4.35
C THR A 257 1.75 -18.37 -5.76
N GLY A 258 2.14 -17.62 -6.81
CA GLY A 258 2.21 -18.11 -8.19
C GLY A 258 2.34 -17.00 -9.24
N GLY A 259 2.49 -17.37 -10.51
CA GLY A 259 2.47 -16.40 -11.61
C GLY A 259 3.81 -15.69 -11.83
N GLY A 260 3.83 -14.37 -11.67
CA GLY A 260 5.02 -13.53 -11.86
C GLY A 260 6.05 -13.76 -10.74
N GLN A 261 6.92 -12.77 -10.49
CA GLN A 261 7.80 -12.72 -9.31
C GLN A 261 8.64 -11.45 -9.35
N TYR A 262 8.35 -10.49 -8.47
CA TYR A 262 9.16 -9.28 -8.38
C TYR A 262 9.02 -8.57 -7.04
N ILE A 263 10.12 -8.02 -6.52
CA ILE A 263 10.09 -7.03 -5.45
C ILE A 263 11.24 -6.03 -5.59
N ASP A 264 10.89 -4.76 -5.55
CA ASP A 264 11.80 -3.67 -5.22
C ASP A 264 11.04 -2.55 -4.53
N VAL A 265 11.69 -1.93 -3.54
CA VAL A 265 11.04 -0.95 -2.66
C VAL A 265 12.01 0.15 -2.26
N GLY A 266 11.49 1.37 -2.19
CA GLY A 266 12.12 2.55 -1.62
C GLY A 266 11.10 3.36 -0.84
N LEU A 267 11.57 4.44 -0.21
CA LEU A 267 10.73 5.36 0.56
C LEU A 267 10.68 6.72 -0.10
N VAL A 268 9.51 7.33 -0.11
CA VAL A 268 9.26 8.70 -0.55
C VAL A 268 8.56 9.47 0.56
N ASP A 269 8.79 10.77 0.59
CA ASP A 269 7.98 11.76 1.29
C ASP A 269 6.91 12.24 0.31
N ILE A 270 5.67 11.87 0.59
CA ILE A 270 4.46 12.29 -0.12
C ILE A 270 4.14 13.70 0.38
N ARG A 271 4.23 14.68 -0.52
CA ARG A 271 4.01 16.09 -0.22
C ARG A 271 2.74 16.58 -0.90
N TYR A 272 1.82 17.10 -0.11
CA TYR A 272 0.64 17.79 -0.61
C TYR A 272 0.93 19.30 -0.62
N GLU A 273 0.53 19.98 -1.69
CA GLU A 273 0.54 21.45 -1.69
C GLU A 273 -0.46 21.94 -0.65
N LYS A 274 -0.10 23.02 0.05
CA LYS A 274 -0.95 23.70 1.04
C LYS A 274 -1.80 24.76 0.38
#